data_AF-A0A843RJ97-F1
#
_entry.id   AF-A0A843RJ97-F1
#
_cell.length_a   1.000
_cell.length_b   1.000
_cell.length_c   1.000
_cell.angle_alpha   90.00
_cell.angle_beta   90.00
_cell.angle_gamma   90.00
#
_symmetry.space_group_name_H-M   'P 1'
#
loop_
_entity.id
_entity.type
_entity.pdbx_description
1 polymer ?
#
loop_
_entity_poly.entity_id
_entity_poly.type
_entity_poly.pdbx_seq_one_letter_code
_entity_poly.pdbx_strand_id
1 'polypeptide(L)'
;MHKWEAGQLLVASLAAAGLMLCAASEPAAQGRGLTRVVYEFAVTSYCGTLDPAVEAGFQAELKAVTERSGLDSEAARQQRIRGWVEAEREWRNRGLGGNRAWCAGEGVEAARHFQAIARGERQP
;
A
#
# COMPACT_ATOMS: atom_id res chain seq x y z
N MET A 1 22.90 38.10 65.01
CA MET A 1 22.87 38.22 63.54
C MET A 1 22.94 36.81 62.95
N HIS A 2 22.02 36.51 62.03
CA HIS A 2 22.01 35.42 61.04
C HIS A 2 22.00 33.96 61.55
N LYS A 3 20.80 33.35 61.65
CA LYS A 3 20.04 32.63 60.60
C LYS A 3 20.39 31.13 60.55
N TRP A 4 19.64 30.32 61.33
CA TRP A 4 19.27 28.96 60.96
C TRP A 4 18.14 29.05 59.94
N GLU A 5 18.15 28.25 58.85
CA GLU A 5 17.01 27.64 58.14
C GLU A 5 17.60 26.64 57.11
N ALA A 6 17.37 25.33 57.27
CA ALA A 6 16.29 24.56 56.62
C ALA A 6 16.85 23.67 55.48
N GLY A 7 17.49 22.56 55.87
CA GLY A 7 17.68 21.40 54.98
C GLY A 7 16.43 20.52 55.02
N GLN A 8 15.39 20.92 54.29
CA GLN A 8 14.17 20.15 54.11
C GLN A 8 14.13 19.59 52.68
N LEU A 9 14.08 18.25 52.55
CA LEU A 9 12.94 17.48 52.00
C LEU A 9 12.85 17.57 50.46
N LEU A 10 12.45 16.58 49.66
CA LEU A 10 11.86 15.27 49.79
C LEU A 10 12.02 14.64 48.39
N VAL A 11 12.29 13.33 48.34
CA VAL A 11 11.63 12.35 47.46
C VAL A 11 11.34 12.80 46.02
N ALA A 12 12.26 12.49 45.10
CA ALA A 12 11.93 12.36 43.69
C ALA A 12 11.62 10.89 43.39
N SER A 13 10.36 10.49 43.55
CA SER A 13 9.83 9.20 43.10
C SER A 13 8.58 9.43 42.26
N LEU A 14 8.42 8.60 41.23
CA LEU A 14 7.25 8.38 40.38
C LEU A 14 7.07 9.33 39.19
N ALA A 15 7.75 8.99 38.09
CA ALA A 15 7.17 9.14 36.75
C ALA A 15 6.92 7.73 36.20
N ALA A 16 5.83 7.14 36.66
CA ALA A 16 5.28 5.91 36.12
C ALA A 16 4.55 6.18 34.80
N ALA A 17 4.59 5.18 33.93
CA ALA A 17 3.54 4.83 32.97
C ALA A 17 3.23 5.87 31.88
N GLY A 18 4.00 5.80 30.80
CA GLY A 18 3.62 6.30 29.49
C GLY A 18 3.99 5.31 28.38
N LEU A 19 3.77 4.01 28.59
CA LEU A 19 3.70 3.07 27.46
C LEU A 19 2.45 3.46 26.66
N MET A 20 2.61 4.40 25.73
CA MET A 20 1.74 4.50 24.57
C MET A 20 1.86 3.16 23.85
N LEU A 21 0.93 2.27 24.17
CA LEU A 21 0.55 1.17 23.32
C LEU A 21 0.03 1.83 22.03
N CYS A 22 0.94 2.13 21.11
CA CYS A 22 0.61 2.22 19.71
C CYS A 22 0.14 0.82 19.35
N ALA A 23 -1.14 0.56 19.54
CA ALA A 23 -1.86 -0.45 18.79
C ALA A 23 -1.74 0.00 17.33
N ALA A 24 -0.62 -0.37 16.70
CA ALA A 24 -0.55 -0.52 15.27
C ALA A 24 -1.69 -1.47 14.97
N SER A 25 -2.81 -0.89 14.52
CA SER A 25 -3.89 -1.67 13.95
C SER A 25 -3.23 -2.33 12.75
N GLU A 26 -2.82 -3.59 12.89
CA GLU A 26 -2.50 -4.41 11.73
C GLU A 26 -3.70 -4.26 10.81
N PRO A 27 -3.53 -3.75 9.57
CA PRO A 27 -4.65 -3.65 8.66
C PRO A 27 -5.10 -5.07 8.42
N ALA A 28 -6.16 -5.48 9.12
CA ALA A 28 -6.83 -6.75 8.93
C ALA A 28 -7.16 -6.85 7.45
N ALA A 29 -6.40 -7.68 6.72
CA ALA A 29 -6.48 -7.96 5.29
C ALA A 29 -7.54 -7.09 4.57
N GLN A 30 -7.26 -5.79 4.44
CA GLN A 30 -8.17 -4.89 3.76
C GLN A 30 -7.99 -5.22 2.30
N GLY A 31 -8.95 -6.00 1.77
CA GLY A 31 -8.91 -6.50 0.41
C GLY A 31 -8.48 -5.40 -0.57
N ARG A 32 -7.63 -5.78 -1.53
CA ARG A 32 -6.99 -4.84 -2.45
C ARG A 32 -8.03 -3.89 -3.08
N GLY A 33 -7.76 -2.59 -3.00
CA GLY A 33 -8.61 -1.54 -3.56
C GLY A 33 -8.32 -1.20 -5.03
N LEU A 34 -9.23 -0.46 -5.68
CA LEU A 34 -9.15 -0.13 -7.11
C LEU A 34 -7.84 0.56 -7.50
N THR A 35 -7.38 1.52 -6.70
CA THR A 35 -6.11 2.24 -6.95
C THR A 35 -4.94 1.27 -7.04
N ARG A 36 -4.83 0.33 -6.09
CA ARG A 36 -3.73 -0.64 -6.04
C ARG A 36 -3.75 -1.61 -7.23
N VAL A 37 -4.92 -2.10 -7.59
CA VAL A 37 -5.09 -3.02 -8.72
C VAL A 37 -4.69 -2.35 -10.04
N VAL A 38 -5.13 -1.11 -10.26
CA VAL A 38 -4.75 -0.36 -11.48
C VAL A 38 -3.28 0.04 -11.48
N TYR A 39 -2.74 0.45 -10.33
CA TYR A 39 -1.31 0.72 -10.19
C TYR A 39 -0.47 -0.48 -10.65
N GLU A 40 -0.75 -1.67 -10.11
CA GLU A 40 0.02 -2.87 -10.44
C GLU A 40 -0.10 -3.27 -11.91
N PHE A 41 -1.30 -3.17 -12.49
CA PHE A 41 -1.48 -3.42 -13.93
C PHE A 41 -0.65 -2.45 -14.78
N ALA A 42 -0.63 -1.16 -14.43
CA ALA A 42 0.23 -0.18 -15.08
C ALA A 42 1.72 -0.54 -14.97
N VAL A 43 2.18 -1.01 -13.80
CA VAL A 43 3.56 -1.49 -13.62
C VAL A 43 3.87 -2.62 -14.59
N THR A 44 2.95 -3.58 -14.81
CA THR A 44 3.21 -4.66 -15.78
C THR A 44 3.46 -4.14 -17.20
N SER A 45 2.73 -3.09 -17.60
CA SER A 45 2.93 -2.45 -18.90
C SER A 45 4.30 -1.75 -18.97
N TYR A 46 4.66 -0.94 -17.96
CA TYR A 46 5.94 -0.22 -17.95
C TYR A 46 7.14 -1.15 -17.89
N CYS A 47 6.98 -2.31 -17.25
CA CYS A 47 8.04 -3.30 -17.07
C CYS A 47 8.11 -4.37 -18.17
N GLY A 48 7.21 -4.32 -19.17
CA GLY A 48 7.19 -5.28 -20.27
C GLY A 48 6.79 -6.70 -19.85
N THR A 49 6.04 -6.83 -18.74
CA THR A 49 5.51 -8.12 -18.26
C THR A 49 4.03 -8.31 -18.58
N LEU A 50 3.42 -7.37 -19.31
CA LEU A 50 2.05 -7.46 -19.79
C LEU A 50 1.92 -8.54 -20.89
N ASP A 51 1.04 -9.51 -20.67
CA ASP A 51 0.63 -10.53 -21.62
C ASP A 51 -0.90 -10.74 -21.57
N PRO A 52 -1.51 -11.55 -22.47
CA PRO A 52 -2.95 -11.77 -22.45
C PRO A 52 -3.51 -12.39 -21.16
N ALA A 53 -2.71 -13.19 -20.44
CA ALA A 53 -3.13 -13.77 -19.17
C ALA A 53 -3.12 -12.72 -18.05
N VAL A 54 -2.12 -11.83 -18.02
CA VAL A 54 -2.07 -10.67 -17.12
C VAL A 54 -3.30 -9.79 -17.35
N GLU A 55 -3.64 -9.48 -18.60
CA GLU A 55 -4.82 -8.67 -18.89
C GLU A 55 -6.13 -9.35 -18.48
N ALA A 56 -6.29 -10.64 -18.77
CA ALA A 56 -7.47 -11.41 -18.34
C ALA A 56 -7.63 -11.41 -16.81
N GLY A 57 -6.54 -11.62 -16.08
CA GLY A 57 -6.52 -11.60 -14.62
C GLY A 57 -6.84 -10.22 -14.04
N PHE A 58 -6.25 -9.17 -14.62
CA PHE A 58 -6.55 -7.78 -14.24
C PHE A 58 -8.03 -7.46 -14.45
N GLN A 59 -8.64 -7.83 -15.57
CA GLN A 59 -10.06 -7.55 -15.81
C GLN A 59 -10.96 -8.28 -14.82
N ALA A 60 -10.66 -9.55 -14.52
CA ALA A 60 -11.39 -10.33 -13.53
C ALA A 60 -11.30 -9.70 -12.14
N GLU A 61 -10.10 -9.29 -11.73
CA GLU A 61 -9.91 -8.63 -10.43
C GLU A 61 -10.52 -7.24 -10.38
N LEU A 62 -10.33 -6.41 -11.41
CA LEU A 62 -10.90 -5.07 -11.49
C LEU A 62 -12.42 -5.12 -11.34
N LYS A 63 -13.08 -6.07 -12.01
CA LYS A 63 -14.51 -6.32 -11.87
C LYS A 63 -14.87 -6.66 -10.42
N ALA A 64 -14.22 -7.68 -9.84
CA ALA A 64 -14.49 -8.13 -8.47
C ALA A 64 -14.26 -7.01 -7.43
N VAL A 65 -13.23 -6.18 -7.62
CA VAL A 65 -12.93 -5.04 -6.73
C VAL A 65 -13.98 -3.95 -6.88
N THR A 66 -14.38 -3.66 -8.11
CA THR A 66 -15.42 -2.65 -8.39
C THR A 66 -16.73 -3.06 -7.72
N GLU A 67 -17.16 -4.32 -7.92
CA GLU A 67 -18.42 -4.85 -7.38
C GLU A 67 -18.48 -4.82 -5.85
N ARG A 68 -17.39 -5.19 -5.16
CA ARG A 68 -17.35 -5.18 -3.68
C ARG A 68 -17.13 -3.81 -3.05
N SER A 69 -16.66 -2.83 -3.83
CA SER A 69 -16.22 -1.53 -3.28
C SER A 69 -17.35 -0.65 -2.76
N GLY A 70 -18.59 -0.87 -3.23
CA GLY A 70 -19.72 0.01 -2.93
C GLY A 70 -19.56 1.45 -3.46
N LEU A 71 -18.54 1.71 -4.28
CA LEU A 71 -18.28 3.02 -4.85
C LEU A 71 -19.27 3.32 -5.98
N ASP A 72 -19.70 4.58 -6.07
CA ASP A 72 -20.35 5.05 -7.28
C ASP A 72 -19.38 5.08 -8.47
N SER A 73 -19.94 5.25 -9.67
CA SER A 73 -19.16 5.21 -10.91
C SER A 73 -18.06 6.27 -11.00
N GLU A 74 -18.28 7.46 -10.43
CA GLU A 74 -17.30 8.55 -10.48
C GLU A 74 -16.18 8.31 -9.45
N ALA A 75 -16.52 7.90 -8.23
CA ALA A 75 -15.55 7.50 -7.22
C ALA A 75 -14.68 6.33 -7.71
N ALA A 76 -15.27 5.31 -8.34
CA ALA A 76 -14.52 4.20 -8.93
C ALA A 76 -13.62 4.67 -10.09
N ARG A 77 -14.10 5.59 -10.94
CA ARG A 77 -13.28 6.22 -11.99
C ARG A 77 -12.09 6.99 -11.41
N GLN A 78 -12.28 7.78 -10.36
CA GLN A 78 -11.22 8.55 -9.72
C GLN A 78 -10.14 7.65 -9.10
N GLN A 79 -10.53 6.53 -8.47
CA GLN A 79 -9.57 5.55 -7.94
C GLN A 79 -8.74 4.91 -9.07
N ARG A 80 -9.37 4.55 -10.20
CA ARG A 80 -8.64 4.02 -11.36
C ARG A 80 -7.65 5.05 -11.93
N ILE A 81 -8.07 6.30 -12.09
CA ILE A 81 -7.18 7.39 -12.54
C ILE A 81 -6.00 7.56 -11.58
N ARG A 82 -6.25 7.52 -10.26
CA ARG A 82 -5.20 7.62 -9.25
C ARG A 82 -4.16 6.52 -9.39
N GLY A 83 -4.57 5.27 -9.59
CA GLY A 83 -3.64 4.14 -9.78
C GLY A 83 -2.68 4.35 -10.97
N TRP A 84 -3.19 4.82 -12.10
CA TRP A 84 -2.36 5.18 -13.26
C TRP A 84 -1.37 6.31 -12.95
N VAL A 85 -1.86 7.38 -12.30
CA VAL A 85 -1.01 8.53 -11.93
C VAL A 85 0.10 8.12 -10.97
N GLU A 86 -0.18 7.25 -10.01
CA GLU A 86 0.82 6.74 -9.06
C GLU A 86 1.89 5.92 -9.78
N ALA A 87 1.51 5.01 -10.68
CA ALA A 87 2.47 4.19 -11.43
C ALA A 87 3.34 5.05 -12.38
N GLU A 88 2.75 6.04 -13.05
CA GLU A 88 3.47 7.00 -13.89
C GLU A 88 4.49 7.81 -13.08
N ARG A 89 4.12 8.23 -11.85
CA ARG A 89 5.06 8.95 -10.97
C ARG A 89 6.25 8.07 -10.60
N GLU A 90 6.02 6.80 -10.26
CA GLU A 90 7.09 5.86 -9.96
C GLU A 90 8.02 5.67 -11.16
N TRP A 91 7.45 5.42 -12.35
CA TRP A 91 8.22 5.23 -13.58
C TRP A 91 9.09 6.44 -13.92
N ARG A 92 8.55 7.66 -13.78
CA ARG A 92 9.29 8.91 -14.03
C ARG A 92 10.39 9.19 -13.01
N ASN A 93 10.19 8.80 -11.75
CA ASN A 93 11.10 9.17 -10.65
C ASN A 93 12.30 8.24 -10.50
N ARG A 94 12.24 7.00 -11.03
CA ARG A 94 13.22 5.95 -10.68
C ARG A 94 14.47 5.89 -11.57
N GLY A 95 14.51 6.59 -12.71
CA GLY A 95 15.65 6.57 -13.65
C GLY A 95 15.99 5.16 -14.17
N LEU A 96 17.03 5.01 -14.99
CA LEU A 96 17.35 3.71 -15.64
C LEU A 96 17.74 2.61 -14.65
N GLY A 97 18.44 2.95 -13.56
CA GLY A 97 18.88 1.99 -12.53
C GLY A 97 17.75 1.55 -11.60
N GLY A 98 16.91 2.48 -11.14
CA GLY A 98 15.79 2.18 -10.25
C GLY A 98 14.66 1.43 -10.97
N ASN A 99 14.46 1.67 -12.27
CA ASN A 99 13.48 0.95 -13.07
C ASN A 99 13.75 -0.55 -13.14
N ARG A 100 15.02 -0.99 -13.24
CA ARG A 100 15.34 -2.42 -13.28
C ARG A 100 14.97 -3.15 -11.99
N ALA A 101 15.33 -2.58 -10.84
CA ALA A 101 15.01 -3.17 -9.54
C ALA A 101 13.50 -3.18 -9.28
N TRP A 102 12.82 -2.09 -9.65
CA TRP A 102 11.36 -1.98 -9.56
C TRP A 102 10.64 -3.05 -10.38
N CYS A 103 11.06 -3.23 -11.64
CA CYS A 103 10.46 -4.22 -12.51
C CYS A 103 10.74 -5.65 -12.07
N ALA A 104 11.94 -5.95 -11.55
CA ALA A 104 12.27 -7.27 -11.03
C ALA A 104 11.48 -7.64 -9.75
N GLY A 105 11.06 -6.63 -8.98
CA GLY A 105 10.16 -6.79 -7.83
C GLY A 105 8.70 -6.64 -8.23
N GLU A 106 8.19 -5.41 -8.12
CA GLU A 106 6.76 -5.10 -8.27
C GLU A 106 6.19 -5.52 -9.63
N GLY A 107 6.94 -5.35 -10.73
CA GLY A 107 6.46 -5.70 -12.07
C GLY A 107 6.27 -7.20 -12.31
N VAL A 108 7.20 -8.02 -11.80
CA VAL A 108 7.10 -9.49 -11.87
C VAL A 108 6.05 -10.01 -10.88
N GLU A 109 5.96 -9.43 -9.69
CA GLU A 109 4.97 -9.81 -8.67
C GLU A 109 3.55 -9.53 -9.16
N ALA A 110 3.30 -8.32 -9.69
CA ALA A 110 2.01 -7.94 -10.27
C ALA A 110 1.60 -8.88 -11.41
N ALA A 111 2.53 -9.17 -12.33
CA ALA A 111 2.25 -10.09 -13.44
C ALA A 111 1.88 -11.50 -12.95
N ARG A 112 2.63 -12.05 -11.99
CA ARG A 112 2.33 -13.36 -11.39
C ARG A 112 0.97 -13.39 -10.71
N HIS A 113 0.63 -12.32 -9.99
CA HIS A 113 -0.66 -12.17 -9.33
C HIS A 113 -1.82 -12.19 -10.33
N PHE A 114 -1.77 -11.38 -11.39
CA PHE A 114 -2.82 -11.40 -12.40
C PHE A 114 -2.87 -12.72 -13.17
N GLN A 115 -1.72 -13.31 -13.51
CA GLN A 115 -1.68 -14.62 -14.13
C GLN A 115 -2.31 -15.72 -13.26
N ALA A 116 -2.16 -15.65 -11.93
CA ALA A 116 -2.83 -16.56 -11.00
C ALA A 116 -4.35 -16.43 -11.06
N ILE A 117 -4.86 -15.19 -11.02
CA ILE A 117 -6.30 -14.92 -11.17
C ILE A 117 -6.82 -15.43 -12.52
N ALA A 118 -6.06 -15.25 -13.60
CA ALA A 118 -6.43 -15.75 -14.93
C ALA A 118 -6.54 -17.29 -15.00
N ARG A 119 -5.81 -18.02 -14.15
CA ARG A 119 -5.93 -19.47 -13.99
C ARG A 119 -7.09 -19.90 -13.08
N GLY A 120 -7.84 -18.94 -12.52
CA GLY A 120 -8.95 -19.20 -11.60
C GLY A 120 -8.55 -19.34 -10.14
N GLU A 121 -7.31 -18.96 -9.78
CA GLU A 121 -6.92 -18.85 -8.38
C GLU A 121 -7.71 -17.72 -7.72
N ARG A 122 -8.22 -17.94 -6.50
CA ARG A 122 -8.98 -16.90 -5.79
C ARG A 122 -8.05 -15.75 -5.41
N GLN A 123 -8.60 -14.54 -5.41
CA GLN A 123 -7.96 -13.39 -4.79
C GLN A 123 -7.61 -13.72 -3.32
N PRO A 124 -6.39 -13.38 -2.85
CA PRO A 124 -6.06 -13.45 -1.44
C PRO A 124 -6.94 -12.52 -0.60
#